data_AF-A0A1N7KP52-F1
#
_entry.id   AF-A0A1N7KP52-F1
#
_cell.length_a   1.000
_cell.length_b   1.000
_cell.length_c   1.000
_cell.angle_alpha   90.00
_cell.angle_beta   90.00
_cell.angle_gamma   90.00
#
_symmetry.space_group_name_H-M   'P 1'
#
loop_
_entity.id
_entity.type
_entity.pdbx_description
1 polymer ?
#
loop_
_entity_poly.entity_id
_entity_poly.type
_entity_poly.pdbx_seq_one_letter_code
_entity_poly.pdbx_strand_id
1 'polypeptide(L)'
;MKWAGAAIVLFACTLIGLRVARGYRERPLALRRLLQAVLELQSEIEYHATPIPQALNEVGTRMGGFCGTWLVDLAQQLSRLGDWPEQAQALVSLSKATDGTLSDQDAEPILRLLRSIAVADRDHLQQPFLAARADLEAAIEAAQDEAAKSARLWQYLGALSGVLIVLLLL
;
A
#
# COMPACT_ATOMS: atom_id res chain seq x y z
N MET A 1 6.36 24.71 -38.10
CA MET A 1 6.16 25.39 -36.79
C MET A 1 4.91 24.90 -36.07
N LYS A 2 3.70 24.94 -36.65
CA LYS A 2 2.43 24.55 -35.99
C LYS A 2 2.35 23.08 -35.51
N TRP A 3 2.85 22.14 -36.32
CA TRP A 3 2.78 20.70 -36.04
C TRP A 3 3.71 20.23 -34.91
N ALA A 4 4.86 20.90 -34.73
CA ALA A 4 5.85 20.54 -33.71
C ALA A 4 5.36 20.89 -32.29
N GLY A 5 4.67 22.03 -32.12
CA GLY A 5 4.08 22.41 -30.84
C GLY A 5 2.95 21.47 -30.41
N ALA A 6 2.10 21.05 -31.35
CA ALA A 6 1.02 20.09 -31.10
C ALA A 6 1.56 18.71 -30.66
N ALA A 7 2.63 18.23 -31.31
CA ALA A 7 3.27 16.97 -30.95
C ALA A 7 3.87 17.00 -29.54
N ILE A 8 4.50 18.12 -29.13
CA ILE A 8 5.11 18.28 -27.80
C ILE A 8 4.05 18.29 -26.70
N VAL A 9 2.92 19.00 -26.90
CA VAL A 9 1.82 19.04 -25.92
C VAL A 9 1.17 17.66 -25.78
N LEU A 10 0.94 16.95 -26.89
CA LEU A 10 0.48 15.56 -26.85
C LEU A 10 1.44 14.68 -26.05
N PHE A 11 2.73 14.72 -26.38
CA PHE A 11 3.74 13.89 -25.72
C PHE A 11 3.83 14.20 -24.22
N ALA A 12 3.82 15.48 -23.83
CA ALA A 12 3.87 15.89 -22.42
C ALA A 12 2.61 15.41 -21.67
N CYS A 13 1.41 15.61 -22.21
CA CYS A 13 0.17 15.13 -21.61
C CYS A 13 0.13 13.60 -21.52
N THR A 14 0.55 12.88 -22.56
CA THR A 14 0.59 11.41 -22.54
C THR A 14 1.62 10.87 -21.54
N LEU A 15 2.81 11.48 -21.42
CA LEU A 15 3.84 11.08 -20.45
C LEU A 15 3.42 11.34 -19.00
N ILE A 16 2.82 12.51 -18.71
CA ILE A 16 2.29 12.81 -17.37
C ILE A 16 1.15 11.85 -17.06
N GLY A 17 0.31 11.51 -18.05
CA GLY A 17 -0.78 10.54 -17.91
C GLY A 17 -0.33 9.13 -17.61
N LEU A 18 0.71 8.68 -18.31
CA LEU A 18 1.32 7.38 -18.06
C LEU A 18 2.01 7.33 -16.70
N ARG A 19 2.66 8.40 -16.25
CA ARG A 19 3.28 8.46 -14.91
C ARG A 19 2.24 8.39 -13.80
N VAL A 20 1.18 9.18 -13.90
CA VAL A 20 0.10 9.21 -12.92
C VAL A 20 -0.63 7.87 -12.89
N ALA A 21 -0.94 7.29 -14.05
CA ALA A 21 -1.58 5.98 -14.15
C ALA A 21 -0.74 4.81 -13.59
N ARG A 22 0.59 4.92 -13.56
CA ARG A 22 1.47 3.90 -12.95
C ARG A 22 1.39 3.90 -11.42
N GLY A 23 1.46 5.07 -10.78
CA GLY A 23 1.31 5.17 -9.32
C GLY A 23 -0.04 4.63 -8.82
N TYR A 24 -1.11 4.87 -9.59
CA TYR A 24 -2.45 4.34 -9.29
C TYR A 24 -2.57 2.82 -9.42
N ARG A 25 -1.69 2.16 -10.19
CA ARG A 25 -1.68 0.70 -10.33
C ARG A 25 -0.82 0.01 -9.28
N GLU A 26 0.22 0.69 -8.82
CA GLU A 26 1.19 0.13 -7.87
C GLU A 26 0.66 0.14 -6.43
N ARG A 27 -0.10 1.17 -6.04
CA ARG A 27 -0.70 1.28 -4.68
C ARG A 27 -1.63 0.11 -4.32
N PRO A 28 -2.63 -0.30 -5.13
CA PRO A 28 -3.46 -1.46 -4.82
C PRO A 28 -2.66 -2.77 -4.70
N LEU A 29 -1.61 -2.95 -5.50
CA LEU A 29 -0.74 -4.12 -5.43
C LEU A 29 0.09 -4.13 -4.14
N ALA A 30 0.58 -2.96 -3.72
CA ALA A 30 1.30 -2.81 -2.47
C ALA A 30 0.40 -3.10 -1.24
N LEU A 31 -0.85 -2.60 -1.23
CA LEU A 31 -1.84 -2.92 -0.20
C LEU A 31 -2.19 -4.42 -0.16
N ARG A 32 -2.30 -5.08 -1.31
CA ARG A 32 -2.51 -6.54 -1.37
C ARG A 32 -1.37 -7.32 -0.75
N ARG A 33 -0.12 -6.84 -0.85
CA ARG A 33 1.01 -7.46 -0.16
C ARG A 33 0.90 -7.31 1.35
N LEU A 34 0.46 -6.15 1.86
CA LEU A 34 0.18 -5.98 3.29
C LEU A 34 -0.94 -6.92 3.75
N LEU A 35 -2.01 -7.07 2.96
CA LEU A 35 -3.08 -8.02 3.27
C LEU A 35 -2.55 -9.47 3.33
N GLN A 36 -1.71 -9.87 2.37
CA GLN A 36 -1.07 -11.18 2.40
C GLN A 36 -0.21 -11.36 3.66
N ALA A 37 0.53 -10.34 4.07
CA ALA A 37 1.31 -10.39 5.32
C ALA A 37 0.44 -10.63 6.54
N VAL A 38 -0.72 -9.97 6.63
CA VAL A 38 -1.68 -10.17 7.72
C VAL A 38 -2.21 -11.60 7.75
N LEU A 39 -2.51 -12.18 6.59
CA LEU A 39 -2.97 -13.57 6.48
C LEU A 39 -1.87 -14.58 6.89
N GLU A 40 -0.63 -14.35 6.46
CA GLU A 40 0.50 -15.20 6.86
C GLU A 40 0.76 -15.08 8.37
N LEU A 41 0.72 -13.88 8.93
CA LEU A 41 0.81 -13.64 10.38
C LEU A 41 -0.30 -14.35 11.15
N GLN A 42 -1.54 -14.33 10.64
CA GLN A 42 -2.65 -15.05 11.27
C GLN A 42 -2.33 -16.54 11.35
N SER A 43 -1.89 -17.14 10.25
CA SER A 43 -1.54 -18.56 10.20
C SER A 43 -0.35 -18.91 11.09
N GLU A 44 0.65 -18.04 11.20
CA GLU A 44 1.83 -18.28 12.03
C GLU A 44 1.45 -18.24 13.52
N ILE A 45 0.68 -17.22 13.94
CA ILE A 45 0.32 -17.00 15.34
C ILE A 45 -0.74 -18.01 15.82
N GLU A 46 -1.74 -18.34 15.00
CA GLU A 46 -2.78 -19.31 15.36
C GLU A 46 -2.21 -20.73 15.51
N TYR A 47 -1.21 -21.13 14.70
CA TYR A 47 -0.68 -22.49 14.72
C TYR A 47 0.55 -22.68 15.60
N HIS A 48 1.45 -21.69 15.70
CA HIS A 48 2.75 -21.89 16.37
C HIS A 48 2.87 -21.21 17.74
N ALA A 49 1.83 -20.52 18.21
CA ALA A 49 1.84 -19.83 19.51
C ALA A 49 3.08 -18.91 19.71
N THR A 50 3.67 -18.45 18.60
CA THR A 50 4.88 -17.65 18.54
C THR A 50 4.62 -16.24 19.04
N PRO A 51 5.55 -15.65 19.82
CA PRO A 51 5.48 -14.23 20.20
C PRO A 51 5.39 -13.33 18.96
N ILE A 52 4.62 -12.24 19.05
CA ILE A 52 4.36 -11.32 17.92
C ILE A 52 5.65 -10.83 17.23
N PRO A 53 6.70 -10.37 17.96
CA PRO A 53 7.92 -9.90 17.30
C PRO A 53 8.61 -11.00 16.50
N GLN A 54 8.52 -12.24 16.97
CA GLN A 54 9.11 -13.39 16.29
C GLN A 54 8.32 -13.77 15.03
N ALA A 55 6.99 -13.79 15.14
CA ALA A 55 6.11 -14.04 13.99
C ALA A 55 6.28 -12.97 12.89
N LEU A 56 6.39 -11.68 13.27
CA LEU A 56 6.69 -10.58 12.34
C LEU A 56 8.02 -10.78 11.60
N ASN A 57 9.06 -11.22 12.31
CA ASN A 57 10.37 -11.47 11.71
C ASN A 57 10.34 -12.68 10.76
N GLU A 58 9.70 -13.77 11.16
CA GLU A 58 9.61 -14.99 10.35
C GLU A 58 8.77 -14.77 9.08
N VAL A 59 7.60 -14.15 9.20
CA VAL A 59 6.78 -13.78 8.03
C VAL A 59 7.51 -12.75 7.16
N GLY A 60 8.12 -11.74 7.77
CA GLY A 60 8.83 -10.69 7.04
C GLY A 60 10.02 -11.23 6.22
N THR A 61 10.81 -12.13 6.81
CA THR A 61 11.92 -12.79 6.10
C THR A 61 11.44 -13.70 4.97
N ARG A 62 10.31 -14.39 5.15
CA ARG A 62 9.71 -15.28 4.14
C ARG A 62 9.14 -14.51 2.94
N MET A 63 8.45 -13.40 3.18
CA MET A 63 7.83 -12.59 2.12
C MET A 63 8.87 -11.81 1.30
N GLY A 64 9.88 -11.24 1.96
CA GLY A 64 10.86 -10.37 1.32
C GLY A 64 10.24 -9.10 0.70
N GLY A 65 11.02 -8.42 -0.14
CA GLY A 65 10.65 -7.12 -0.73
C GLY A 65 10.36 -6.04 0.31
N PHE A 66 9.67 -4.96 -0.09
CA PHE A 66 9.38 -3.84 0.81
C PHE A 66 8.59 -4.23 2.06
N CYS A 67 7.64 -5.18 1.90
CA CYS A 67 6.73 -5.58 2.95
C CYS A 67 7.48 -6.41 3.99
N GLY A 68 8.33 -7.32 3.52
CA GLY A 68 9.19 -8.12 4.37
C GLY A 68 10.19 -7.27 5.15
N THR A 69 10.88 -6.35 4.48
CA THR A 69 11.83 -5.44 5.17
C THR A 69 11.13 -4.59 6.23
N TRP A 70 9.96 -4.05 5.91
CA TRP A 70 9.18 -3.24 6.86
C TRP A 70 8.75 -4.06 8.09
N LEU A 71 8.28 -5.30 7.91
CA LEU A 71 7.89 -6.18 9.01
C LEU A 71 9.07 -6.58 9.90
N VAL A 72 10.23 -6.89 9.30
CA VAL A 72 11.46 -7.24 10.04
C VAL A 72 11.95 -6.04 10.86
N ASP A 73 11.97 -4.85 10.27
CA ASP A 73 12.38 -3.63 10.97
C ASP A 73 11.41 -3.33 12.12
N LEU A 74 10.10 -3.50 11.89
CA LEU A 74 9.09 -3.30 12.91
C LEU A 74 9.20 -4.33 14.05
N ALA A 75 9.50 -5.59 13.74
CA ALA A 75 9.79 -6.64 14.72
C ALA A 75 10.98 -6.28 15.63
N GLN A 76 12.07 -5.79 15.03
CA GLN A 76 13.25 -5.38 15.78
C GLN A 76 12.93 -4.22 16.73
N GLN A 77 12.14 -3.23 16.30
CA GLN A 77 11.76 -2.13 17.18
C GLN A 77 10.81 -2.58 18.29
N LEU A 78 9.83 -3.44 17.99
CA LEU A 78 8.93 -3.99 19.00
C LEU A 78 9.70 -4.73 20.10
N SER A 79 10.70 -5.55 19.72
CA SER A 79 11.54 -6.28 20.67
C SER A 79 12.38 -5.38 21.60
N ARG A 80 12.71 -4.16 21.15
CA ARG A 80 13.53 -3.20 21.91
C ARG A 80 12.69 -2.28 22.79
N LEU A 81 11.52 -1.88 22.32
CA LEU A 81 10.67 -0.90 22.98
C LEU A 81 9.64 -1.52 23.93
N GLY A 82 9.36 -2.83 23.82
CA GLY A 82 8.47 -3.56 24.72
C GLY A 82 6.99 -3.49 24.32
N ASP A 83 6.67 -4.00 23.13
CA ASP A 83 5.29 -4.12 22.60
C ASP A 83 4.51 -2.81 22.46
N TRP A 84 5.20 -1.68 22.20
CA TRP A 84 4.58 -0.38 21.88
C TRP A 84 4.62 -0.11 20.36
N PRO A 85 3.55 -0.41 19.60
CA PRO A 85 3.61 -0.42 18.12
C PRO A 85 3.73 0.98 17.51
N GLU A 86 3.17 2.00 18.17
CA GLU A 86 3.20 3.39 17.66
C GLU A 86 4.61 3.99 17.71
N GLN A 87 5.38 3.70 18.76
CA GLN A 87 6.76 4.15 18.87
C GLN A 87 7.66 3.41 17.86
N ALA A 88 7.38 2.13 17.62
CA ALA A 88 8.05 1.35 16.58
C ALA A 88 7.78 1.92 15.17
N GLN A 89 6.52 2.28 14.86
CA GLN A 89 6.17 2.89 13.57
C GLN A 89 6.83 4.24 13.37
N ALA A 90 6.94 5.07 14.41
CA ALA A 90 7.63 6.36 14.32
C ALA A 90 9.08 6.22 13.84
N LEU A 91 9.70 5.05 14.07
CA LEU A 91 11.05 4.72 13.63
C LEU A 91 11.09 3.96 12.29
N VAL A 92 9.98 3.35 11.87
CA VAL A 92 9.89 2.48 10.69
C VAL A 92 8.76 2.95 9.77
N SER A 93 9.13 3.82 8.82
CA SER A 93 8.19 4.40 7.85
C SER A 93 7.91 3.45 6.68
N LEU A 94 6.63 3.14 6.47
CA LEU A 94 6.14 2.35 5.36
C LEU A 94 6.29 3.11 4.03
N SER A 95 6.13 4.43 4.07
CA SER A 95 6.32 5.27 2.90
C SER A 95 7.75 5.20 2.37
N LYS A 96 8.75 5.19 3.26
CA LYS A 96 10.16 4.99 2.88
C LYS A 96 10.41 3.60 2.32
N ALA A 97 9.81 2.56 2.90
CA ALA A 97 9.97 1.19 2.40
C ALA A 97 9.39 1.00 0.99
N THR A 98 8.37 1.80 0.62
CA THR A 98 7.64 1.67 -0.65
C THR A 98 7.95 2.78 -1.66
N ASP A 99 9.02 3.54 -1.46
CA ASP A 99 9.38 4.71 -2.27
C ASP A 99 8.20 5.71 -2.47
N GLY A 100 7.35 5.85 -1.46
CA GLY A 100 6.18 6.73 -1.45
C GLY A 100 4.93 6.17 -2.11
N THR A 101 4.93 4.88 -2.51
CA THR A 101 3.73 4.21 -3.08
C THR A 101 2.63 4.04 -2.03
N LEU A 102 3.00 3.76 -0.78
CA LEU A 102 2.11 3.72 0.37
C LEU A 102 2.38 4.91 1.30
N SER A 103 1.34 5.34 2.00
CA SER A 103 1.43 6.29 3.10
C SER A 103 1.70 5.54 4.41
N ASP A 104 2.30 6.21 5.40
CA ASP A 104 2.40 5.66 6.75
C ASP A 104 1.00 5.42 7.38
N GLN A 105 -0.03 6.11 6.89
CA GLN A 105 -1.43 5.84 7.28
C GLN A 105 -1.92 4.47 6.79
N ASP A 106 -1.39 3.95 5.68
CA ASP A 106 -1.76 2.63 5.16
C ASP A 106 -1.25 1.49 6.07
N ALA A 107 -0.36 1.79 7.03
CA ALA A 107 0.11 0.84 8.05
C ALA A 107 -0.82 0.76 9.28
N GLU A 108 -1.76 1.69 9.44
CA GLU A 108 -2.66 1.78 10.60
C GLU A 108 -3.44 0.47 10.89
N PRO A 109 -3.97 -0.26 9.88
CA PRO A 109 -4.64 -1.54 10.13
C PRO A 109 -3.74 -2.56 10.83
N ILE A 110 -2.46 -2.62 10.44
CA ILE A 110 -1.48 -3.53 11.03
C ILE A 110 -1.12 -3.06 12.45
N LEU A 111 -0.96 -1.77 12.69
CA LEU A 111 -0.69 -1.28 14.03
C LEU A 111 -1.84 -1.48 15.01
N ARG A 112 -3.08 -1.30 14.54
CA ARG A 112 -4.28 -1.59 15.33
C ARG A 112 -4.36 -3.07 15.67
N LEU A 113 -4.02 -3.94 14.73
CA LEU A 113 -3.86 -5.37 14.98
C LEU A 113 -2.81 -5.64 16.06
N LEU A 114 -1.60 -5.08 15.95
CA LEU A 114 -0.55 -5.30 16.94
C LEU A 114 -0.95 -4.81 18.34
N ARG A 115 -1.60 -3.64 18.45
CA ARG A 115 -2.13 -3.11 19.71
C ARG A 115 -3.18 -4.04 20.33
N SER A 116 -4.09 -4.54 19.51
CA SER A 116 -5.16 -5.41 20.00
C SER A 116 -4.64 -6.80 20.40
N ILE A 117 -3.68 -7.37 19.68
CA ILE A 117 -3.03 -8.63 20.07
C ILE A 117 -2.24 -8.48 21.37
N ALA A 118 -1.56 -7.35 21.58
CA ALA A 118 -0.79 -7.11 22.82
C ALA A 118 -1.67 -7.10 24.09
N VAL A 119 -2.97 -6.79 23.95
CA VAL A 119 -3.93 -6.70 25.07
C VAL A 119 -4.92 -7.88 25.09
N ALA A 120 -5.08 -8.59 23.97
CA ALA A 120 -6.05 -9.67 23.84
C ALA A 120 -5.56 -10.97 24.48
N ASP A 121 -6.47 -11.66 25.16
CA ASP A 121 -6.28 -13.05 25.57
C ASP A 121 -6.21 -13.96 24.33
N ARG A 122 -5.45 -15.06 24.44
CA ARG A 122 -5.17 -16.00 23.32
C ARG A 122 -6.44 -16.52 22.63
N ASP A 123 -7.55 -16.60 23.34
CA ASP A 123 -8.83 -17.09 22.81
C ASP A 123 -9.56 -16.08 21.90
N HIS A 124 -9.15 -14.79 21.90
CA HIS A 124 -9.83 -13.71 21.18
C HIS A 124 -9.00 -13.11 20.03
N LEU A 125 -7.92 -13.76 19.61
CA LEU A 125 -7.02 -13.24 18.57
C LEU A 125 -7.65 -13.15 17.18
N GLN A 126 -8.73 -13.88 16.90
CA GLN A 126 -9.37 -13.89 15.58
C GLN A 126 -10.02 -12.54 15.20
N GLN A 127 -10.62 -11.84 16.16
CA GLN A 127 -11.31 -10.57 15.88
C GLN A 127 -10.37 -9.46 15.38
N PRO A 128 -9.20 -9.22 16.02
CA PRO A 128 -8.15 -8.34 15.51
C PRO A 128 -7.75 -8.59 14.06
N PHE A 129 -7.53 -9.86 13.68
CA PHE A 129 -7.14 -10.24 12.32
C PHE A 129 -8.26 -9.95 11.32
N LEU A 130 -9.50 -10.29 11.65
CA LEU A 130 -10.66 -10.01 10.81
C LEU A 130 -10.84 -8.51 10.59
N ALA A 131 -10.68 -7.68 11.63
CA ALA A 131 -10.78 -6.23 11.53
C ALA A 131 -9.70 -5.65 10.62
N ALA A 132 -8.43 -6.03 10.82
CA ALA A 132 -7.32 -5.54 10.00
C ALA A 132 -7.44 -5.97 8.53
N ARG A 133 -7.93 -7.19 8.30
CA ARG A 133 -8.24 -7.69 6.96
C ARG A 133 -9.34 -6.87 6.29
N ALA A 134 -10.44 -6.62 6.98
CA ALA A 134 -11.54 -5.81 6.44
C ALA A 134 -11.09 -4.38 6.12
N ASP A 135 -10.30 -3.76 7.00
CA ASP A 135 -9.74 -2.43 6.79
C ASP A 135 -8.83 -2.39 5.54
N LEU A 136 -7.98 -3.41 5.34
CA LEU A 136 -7.11 -3.51 4.16
C LEU A 136 -7.89 -3.82 2.88
N GLU A 137 -8.90 -4.68 2.92
CA GLU A 137 -9.76 -4.98 1.78
C GLU A 137 -10.52 -3.71 1.32
N ALA A 138 -11.05 -2.93 2.26
CA ALA A 138 -11.69 -1.64 1.96
C ALA A 138 -10.70 -0.63 1.38
N ALA A 139 -9.47 -0.55 1.91
CA ALA A 139 -8.42 0.31 1.37
C ALA A 139 -8.00 -0.10 -0.06
N ILE A 140 -7.93 -1.41 -0.33
CA ILE A 140 -7.64 -1.95 -1.66
C ILE A 140 -8.76 -1.57 -2.65
N GLU A 141 -10.01 -1.70 -2.25
CA GLU A 141 -11.16 -1.33 -3.09
C GLU A 141 -11.18 0.17 -3.39
N ALA A 142 -10.99 1.01 -2.38
CA ALA A 142 -10.88 2.46 -2.55
C ALA A 142 -9.74 2.86 -3.51
N ALA A 143 -8.56 2.22 -3.38
CA ALA A 143 -7.42 2.48 -4.25
C ALA A 143 -7.69 2.02 -5.71
N GLN A 144 -8.41 0.91 -5.90
CA GLN A 144 -8.82 0.45 -7.23
C GLN A 144 -9.82 1.40 -7.89
N ASP A 145 -10.79 1.88 -7.12
CA ASP A 145 -11.78 2.86 -7.60
C ASP A 145 -11.13 4.18 -8.00
N GLU A 146 -10.17 4.66 -7.21
CA GLU A 146 -9.42 5.87 -7.52
C GLU A 146 -8.57 5.71 -8.78
N ALA A 147 -7.95 4.54 -8.96
CA ALA A 147 -7.23 4.19 -10.17
C ALA A 147 -8.16 4.15 -11.40
N ALA A 148 -9.36 3.57 -11.27
CA ALA A 148 -10.33 3.49 -12.34
C ALA A 148 -10.88 4.87 -12.74
N LYS A 149 -11.20 5.72 -11.77
CA LYS A 149 -11.63 7.12 -12.00
C LYS A 149 -10.54 7.92 -12.71
N SER A 150 -9.30 7.80 -12.25
CA SER A 150 -8.16 8.49 -12.84
C SER A 150 -7.92 8.02 -14.27
N ALA A 151 -7.97 6.71 -14.54
CA ALA A 151 -7.85 6.17 -15.89
C ALA A 151 -8.90 6.75 -16.86
N ARG A 152 -10.15 6.87 -16.40
CA ARG A 152 -11.23 7.51 -17.19
C ARG A 152 -10.92 8.99 -17.48
N LEU A 153 -10.52 9.77 -16.48
CA LEU A 153 -10.14 11.18 -16.64
C LEU A 153 -9.03 11.37 -17.68
N TRP A 154 -8.00 10.51 -17.64
CA TRP A 154 -6.91 10.54 -18.63
C TRP A 154 -7.36 10.19 -20.04
N GLN A 155 -8.30 9.24 -20.19
CA GLN A 155 -8.93 8.95 -21.49
C GLN A 155 -9.69 10.17 -22.04
N TYR A 156 -10.44 10.88 -21.18
CA TYR A 156 -11.16 12.09 -21.58
C TYR A 156 -10.20 13.23 -21.96
N LEU A 157 -9.13 13.46 -21.20
CA LEU A 157 -8.10 14.46 -21.53
C LEU A 157 -7.40 14.15 -22.86
N GLY A 158 -7.08 12.87 -23.10
CA GLY A 158 -6.53 12.41 -24.38
C GLY A 158 -7.48 12.69 -25.55
N ALA A 159 -8.76 12.34 -25.40
CA ALA A 159 -9.78 12.61 -26.41
C ALA A 159 -9.96 14.11 -26.68
N LEU A 160 -10.04 14.95 -25.63
CA LEU A 160 -10.17 16.40 -25.77
C LEU A 160 -8.95 17.02 -26.47
N SER A 161 -7.74 16.54 -26.14
CA SER A 161 -6.51 17.01 -26.80
C SER A 161 -6.48 16.64 -28.30
N GLY A 162 -6.99 15.45 -28.65
CA GLY A 162 -7.13 15.03 -30.05
C GLY A 162 -8.10 15.91 -30.83
N VAL A 163 -9.26 16.22 -30.23
CA VAL A 163 -10.26 17.13 -30.84
C VAL A 163 -9.68 18.54 -31.01
N LEU A 164 -8.96 19.06 -30.02
CA LEU A 164 -8.31 20.37 -30.09
C LEU A 164 -7.30 20.44 -31.24
N ILE A 165 -6.54 19.36 -31.47
CA ILE A 165 -5.56 19.28 -32.56
C ILE A 165 -6.22 19.25 -33.92
N VAL A 166 -7.31 18.48 -34.07
CA VAL A 166 -8.12 18.47 -35.29
C VAL A 166 -8.68 19.87 -35.59
N LEU A 167 -9.17 20.57 -34.56
CA LEU A 167 -9.68 21.95 -34.69
C LEU A 167 -8.59 22.98 -35.06
N LEU A 168 -7.36 22.79 -34.58
CA LEU A 168 -6.21 23.66 -34.93
C LEU A 168 -5.64 23.39 -36.33
N LEU A 169 -5.89 22.19 -36.86
CA LEU A 169 -5.46 21.76 -38.19
C LEU A 169 -6.43 22.18 -39.30
N LEU A 170 -7.70 22.35 -38.96
CA LEU A 170 -8.68 23.05 -39.78
C LEU A 170 -8.35 24.55 -39.86
#